data_AF-A0A0T6A3Z8-F1
#
_entry.id   AF-A0A0T6A3Z8-F1
#
_cell.length_a   1.000
_cell.length_b   1.000
_cell.length_c   1.000
_cell.angle_alpha   90.00
_cell.angle_beta   90.00
_cell.angle_gamma   90.00
#
_symmetry.space_group_name_H-M   'P 1'
#
loop_
_entity.id
_entity.type
_entity.pdbx_description
1 polymer ?
#
loop_
_entity_poly.entity_id
_entity_poly.type
_entity_poly.pdbx_seq_one_letter_code
_entity_poly.pdbx_strand_id
1 'polypeptide(L)'
;MNATIVEYTDERPPENLYPERIVSPTKGRACCAGNMEQIGGVRREEARAYFYRRCRACGYTVRHFLSAPPPDSPRGSWEDEQTALLKLVA
;
A
#
# COMPACT_ATOMS: atom_id res chain seq x y z
N MET A 1 -9.92 -14.17 8.44
CA MET A 1 -8.55 -13.61 8.29
C MET A 1 -8.45 -13.08 6.87
N ASN A 2 -8.41 -11.76 6.66
CA ASN A 2 -8.20 -11.19 5.32
C ASN A 2 -6.74 -11.41 4.91
N ALA A 3 -6.53 -12.49 4.16
CA ALA A 3 -5.23 -12.82 3.60
C ALA A 3 -4.81 -11.70 2.63
N THR A 4 -3.65 -11.10 2.89
CA THR A 4 -3.03 -10.18 1.93
C THR A 4 -2.56 -10.96 0.70
N ILE A 5 -2.56 -10.33 -0.48
CA ILE A 5 -1.94 -10.90 -1.70
C ILE A 5 -0.41 -10.90 -1.64
N VAL A 6 0.18 -10.30 -0.60
CA VAL A 6 1.63 -10.19 -0.42
C VAL A 6 2.16 -11.42 0.31
N GLU A 7 3.00 -12.15 -0.40
CA GLU A 7 3.81 -13.23 0.11
C GLU A 7 5.19 -12.68 0.52
N TYR A 8 5.51 -12.77 1.81
CA TYR A 8 6.79 -12.31 2.35
C TYR A 8 7.80 -13.45 2.39
N THR A 9 8.85 -13.35 1.57
CA THR A 9 9.92 -14.34 1.52
C THR A 9 11.21 -13.70 1.03
N ASP A 10 12.35 -14.17 1.54
CA ASP A 10 13.68 -13.80 1.03
C ASP A 10 14.29 -14.93 0.17
N GLU A 11 13.56 -16.04 -0.02
CA GLU A 11 14.01 -17.22 -0.78
C GLU A 11 13.81 -17.06 -2.29
N ARG A 12 12.99 -16.10 -2.72
CA ARG A 12 12.68 -15.82 -4.12
C ARG A 12 12.90 -14.35 -4.46
N PRO A 13 13.24 -14.02 -5.72
CA PRO A 13 13.30 -12.65 -6.17
C PRO A 13 11.96 -11.90 -5.96
N PRO A 14 11.99 -10.61 -5.63
CA PRO A 14 10.78 -9.80 -5.51
C PRO A 14 10.02 -9.70 -6.83
N GLU A 15 8.71 -9.88 -6.81
CA GLU A 15 7.86 -9.96 -8.00
C GLU A 15 6.56 -9.19 -7.79
N ASN A 16 6.11 -8.46 -8.82
CA ASN A 16 4.85 -7.73 -8.79
C ASN A 16 3.86 -8.33 -9.80
N LEU A 17 3.00 -9.22 -9.32
CA LEU A 17 1.87 -9.79 -10.08
C LEU A 17 0.55 -9.24 -9.54
N TYR A 18 0.54 -7.97 -9.15
CA TYR A 18 -0.69 -7.30 -8.75
C TYR A 18 -1.70 -7.33 -9.92
N PRO A 19 -3.00 -7.63 -9.68
CA PRO A 19 -3.65 -7.73 -8.37
C PRO A 19 -3.66 -9.12 -7.71
N GLU A 20 -3.15 -10.16 -8.35
CA GLU A 20 -3.29 -11.54 -7.88
C GLU A 20 -2.31 -11.89 -6.75
N ARG A 21 -1.04 -11.47 -6.88
CA ARG A 21 0.03 -11.85 -5.94
C ARG A 21 1.18 -10.85 -5.96
N ILE A 22 1.86 -10.67 -4.83
CA ILE A 22 3.12 -9.91 -4.76
C ILE A 22 4.12 -10.71 -3.94
N VAL A 23 5.33 -10.92 -4.47
CA VAL A 23 6.45 -11.47 -3.69
C VAL A 23 7.29 -10.31 -3.18
N SER A 24 7.36 -10.17 -1.86
CA SER A 24 8.11 -9.12 -1.19
C SER A 24 9.22 -9.73 -0.33
N PRO A 25 10.42 -9.10 -0.26
CA PRO A 25 11.34 -9.33 0.83
C PRO A 25 10.66 -9.19 2.18
N THR A 26 11.15 -9.92 3.18
CA THR A 26 10.58 -9.85 4.54
C THR A 26 10.88 -8.53 5.23
N LYS A 27 11.96 -7.84 4.83
CA LYS A 27 12.43 -6.59 5.43
C LYS A 27 12.71 -5.51 4.39
N GLY A 28 12.36 -4.27 4.75
CA GLY A 28 12.76 -3.09 4.00
C GLY A 28 14.26 -2.81 4.10
N ARG A 29 14.78 -2.00 3.16
CA ARG A 29 16.17 -1.56 3.12
C ARG A 29 16.24 -0.03 3.13
N ALA A 30 17.44 0.53 3.30
CA ALA A 30 17.66 1.98 3.26
C ALA A 30 17.08 2.65 2.00
N CYS A 31 17.14 1.97 0.85
CA CYS A 31 16.57 2.48 -0.40
C CYS A 31 15.04 2.73 -0.34
N CYS A 32 14.30 2.10 0.56
CA CYS A 32 12.84 2.25 0.65
C CYS A 32 12.41 3.66 1.03
N ALA A 33 13.23 4.43 1.76
CA ALA A 33 12.83 5.76 2.24
C ALA A 33 12.42 6.72 1.10
N GLY A 34 13.03 6.61 -0.08
CA GLY A 34 12.74 7.48 -1.24
C GLY A 34 12.19 6.76 -2.48
N ASN A 35 12.03 5.43 -2.44
CA ASN A 35 11.69 4.66 -3.64
C ASN A 35 10.33 3.94 -3.56
N MET A 36 9.53 4.19 -2.52
CA MET A 36 8.24 3.55 -2.32
C MET A 36 7.15 4.23 -3.15
N GLU A 37 6.61 3.53 -4.14
CA GLU A 37 5.50 3.98 -4.98
C GLU A 37 4.21 3.25 -4.64
N GLN A 38 3.07 3.88 -4.90
CA GLN A 38 1.78 3.19 -4.87
C GLN A 38 1.67 2.22 -6.05
N ILE A 39 1.16 1.01 -5.78
CA ILE A 39 0.79 0.03 -6.80
C ILE A 39 -0.71 -0.26 -6.74
N GLY A 40 -1.36 -0.13 -7.89
CA GLY A 40 -2.80 -0.28 -8.04
C GLY A 40 -3.62 0.83 -7.38
N GLY A 41 -4.94 0.59 -7.27
CA GLY A 41 -5.89 1.51 -6.64
C GLY A 41 -6.10 1.22 -5.15
N VAL A 42 -6.83 2.13 -4.50
CA VAL A 42 -7.32 1.96 -3.13
C VAL A 42 -8.30 0.79 -3.08
N ARG A 43 -8.06 -0.13 -2.15
CA ARG A 43 -8.96 -1.24 -1.81
C ARG A 43 -9.68 -0.92 -0.50
N ARG A 44 -10.94 -1.33 -0.42
CA ARG A 44 -11.77 -1.25 0.79
C ARG A 44 -12.00 -2.65 1.32
N GLU A 45 -11.51 -2.90 2.52
CA GLU A 45 -11.98 -4.01 3.35
C GLU A 45 -12.85 -3.41 4.46
N GLU A 46 -13.85 -4.16 4.92
CA GLU A 46 -14.97 -3.76 5.80
C GLU A 46 -14.75 -2.54 6.72
N ALA A 47 -13.59 -2.43 7.38
CA ALA A 47 -13.28 -1.35 8.33
C ALA A 47 -12.19 -0.36 7.87
N ARG A 48 -11.42 -0.64 6.80
CA ARG A 48 -10.25 0.16 6.41
C ARG A 48 -10.04 0.20 4.90
N ALA A 49 -9.78 1.40 4.39
CA ALA A 49 -9.25 1.57 3.05
C ALA A 49 -7.71 1.47 3.09
N TYR A 50 -7.12 0.85 2.08
CA TYR A 50 -5.66 0.75 1.94
C TYR A 50 -5.26 0.63 0.49
N PHE A 51 -4.00 0.94 0.18
CA PHE A 51 -3.36 0.56 -1.08
C PHE A 51 -2.02 -0.10 -0.77
N TYR A 52 -1.41 -0.73 -1.77
CA TYR A 52 -0.09 -1.32 -1.60
C TYR A 52 0.98 -0.31 -2.00
N ARG A 53 2.06 -0.21 -1.21
CA ARG A 53 3.27 0.53 -1.60
C ARG A 53 4.41 -0.44 -1.83
N ARG A 54 5.12 -0.29 -2.94
CA ARG A 54 6.27 -1.12 -3.33
C ARG A 54 7.50 -0.28 -3.58
N CYS A 55 8.66 -0.73 -3.09
CA CYS A 55 9.94 -0.10 -3.39
C CYS A 55 10.36 -0.43 -4.82
N ARG A 56 10.56 0.59 -5.67
CA ARG A 56 11.06 0.42 -7.04
C ARG A 56 12.45 -0.21 -7.12
N ALA A 57 13.27 -0.02 -6.09
CA ALA A 57 14.66 -0.48 -6.06
C ALA A 57 14.81 -1.93 -5.56
N CYS A 58 14.13 -2.29 -4.46
CA CYS A 58 14.32 -3.60 -3.82
C CYS A 58 13.05 -4.46 -3.73
N GLY A 59 11.91 -3.98 -4.22
CA GLY A 59 10.65 -4.72 -4.26
C GLY A 59 9.94 -4.92 -2.90
N TYR A 60 10.45 -4.35 -1.81
CA TYR A 60 9.77 -4.39 -0.51
C TYR A 60 8.39 -3.76 -0.60
N THR A 61 7.37 -4.48 -0.12
CA THR A 61 5.97 -4.10 -0.28
C THR A 61 5.25 -4.08 1.07
N VAL A 62 4.40 -3.07 1.30
CA VAL A 62 3.55 -2.95 2.49
C VAL A 62 2.13 -2.53 2.12
N ARG A 63 1.18 -2.81 3.01
CA ARG A 63 -0.13 -2.14 2.98
C ARG A 63 0.02 -0.76 3.62
N HIS A 64 -0.34 0.28 2.88
CA HIS A 64 -0.50 1.63 3.42
C HIS A 64 -1.98 1.84 3.74
N PHE A 65 -2.32 1.81 5.02
CA PHE A 65 -3.68 2.03 5.48
C PHE A 65 -4.00 3.51 5.46
N LEU A 66 -5.10 3.85 4.80
CA LEU A 66 -5.70 5.17 4.85
C LEU A 66 -6.31 5.35 6.24
N SER A 67 -6.00 6.45 6.92
CA SER A 67 -6.60 6.76 8.21
C SER A 67 -8.11 6.85 8.05
N ALA A 68 -8.85 6.23 8.97
CA ALA A 68 -10.28 6.49 9.07
C ALA A 68 -10.49 7.98 9.41
N PRO A 69 -11.53 8.60 8.86
CA PRO A 69 -11.89 9.94 9.28
C PRO A 69 -12.23 9.95 10.79
N PRO A 70 -12.03 11.08 11.48
CA PRO A 70 -12.63 11.33 12.80
C PRO A 70 -14.14 11.01 12.80
N PRO A 71 -14.71 10.55 13.94
CA PRO A 71 -16.10 10.09 14.02
C PRO A 71 -17.15 11.15 13.66
N ASP A 72 -16.79 12.44 13.67
CA ASP A 72 -17.61 13.60 13.32
C ASP A 72 -17.39 14.13 11.90
N SER A 73 -16.54 13.47 11.10
CA SER A 73 -16.28 13.94 9.74
C SER A 73 -17.48 13.72 8.81
N PRO A 74 -17.79 14.69 7.93
CA PRO A 74 -18.79 14.52 6.89
C PRO A 74 -18.49 13.29 6.03
N ARG A 75 -19.53 12.49 5.71
CA ARG A 75 -19.39 11.38 4.76
C ARG A 75 -18.88 11.90 3.41
N GLY A 76 -17.76 11.36 2.94
CA GLY A 76 -17.19 11.63 1.60
C GLY A 76 -16.04 12.65 1.54
N SER A 77 -15.83 13.50 2.55
CA SER A 77 -14.80 14.56 2.46
C SER A 77 -13.36 14.06 2.57
N TRP A 78 -13.13 13.01 3.35
CA TRP A 78 -11.80 12.46 3.63
C TRP A 78 -11.23 11.60 2.49
N GLU A 79 -12.08 11.08 1.61
CA GLU A 79 -11.68 10.21 0.50
C GLU A 79 -11.09 11.04 -0.63
N ASP A 80 -11.70 12.19 -0.92
CA ASP A 80 -11.20 13.17 -1.87
C ASP A 80 -9.90 13.82 -1.37
N GLU A 81 -9.83 14.17 -0.08
CA GLU A 81 -8.62 14.76 0.51
C GLU A 81 -7.44 13.80 0.52
N GLN A 82 -7.64 12.53 0.93
CA GLN A 82 -6.55 11.55 0.88
C GLN A 82 -6.14 11.21 -0.56
N THR A 83 -7.09 11.13 -1.49
CA THR A 83 -6.79 10.97 -2.92
C THR A 83 -6.01 12.18 -3.47
N ALA A 84 -6.35 13.39 -3.06
CA ALA A 84 -5.64 14.61 -3.45
C ALA A 84 -4.24 14.67 -2.84
N LEU A 85 -4.08 14.36 -1.55
CA LEU A 85 -2.78 14.29 -0.89
C LEU A 85 -1.89 13.25 -1.55
N LEU A 86 -2.41 12.06 -1.87
CA LEU A 86 -1.67 11.02 -2.59
C LEU A 86 -1.18 11.48 -3.97
N LYS A 87 -1.96 12.28 -4.70
CA LYS A 87 -1.57 12.86 -5.99
C LYS A 87 -0.49 13.95 -5.87
N LEU A 88 -0.32 14.55 -4.68
CA LEU A 88 0.67 15.62 -4.43
C LEU A 88 2.05 15.07 -4.02
N VAL A 89 2.13 13.79 -3.60
CA VAL A 89 3.39 13.14 -3.18
C VAL A 89 3.94 12.13 -4.20
N ALA A 90 3.29 12.01 -5.36
CA ALA A 90 3.70 11.16 -6.48
C ALA A 90 4.33 12.00 -7.60
#